data_AF-A0A4R6YV79-F1
#
_entry.id   AF-A0A4R6YV79-F1
#
_cell.length_a   1.000
_cell.length_b   1.000
_cell.length_c   1.000
_cell.angle_alpha   90.00
_cell.angle_beta   90.00
_cell.angle_gamma   90.00
#
_symmetry.space_group_name_H-M   'P 1'
#
loop_
_entity.id
_entity.type
_entity.pdbx_description
1 polymer ?
#
loop_
_entity_poly.entity_id
_entity_poly.type
_entity_poly.pdbx_seq_one_letter_code
_entity_poly.pdbx_strand_id
1 'polypeptide(L)'
;MSPRLTRGEYWLLAKAVEHNLPLWILKLPEGPPWNNNTIDEVMNCCGHGMGRPELERTLKRLVDRGWARLSRVFGNADECIPADRATFQFAFASKVELRQTVHLLLTPQGGAAWEQFARPSWADYISDEYDFGEDKVHQRCVVATDQVRLKRYLQAVREEDEVEPGSEVYAETADWQPIYWKPPFAGVECRFRYRDREQPITTHYTHQASQRLRKHWCEWL
;
A
#
# COMPACT_ATOMS: atom_id res chain seq x y z
N MET A 1 -2.76 -4.93 27.63
CA MET A 1 -3.75 -3.86 27.42
C MET A 1 -3.77 -3.54 25.93
N SER A 2 -4.95 -3.44 25.31
CA SER A 2 -5.05 -3.07 23.89
C SER A 2 -4.55 -1.64 23.66
N PRO A 3 -3.81 -1.37 22.57
CA PRO A 3 -3.33 -0.03 22.25
C PRO A 3 -4.53 0.91 22.03
N ARG A 4 -4.43 2.14 22.55
CA ARG A 4 -5.36 3.22 22.23
C ARG A 4 -4.65 4.15 21.26
N LEU A 5 -5.03 4.09 19.99
CA LEU A 5 -4.52 4.97 18.94
C LEU A 5 -5.40 6.20 18.84
N THR A 6 -4.78 7.38 18.70
CA THR A 6 -5.53 8.55 18.22
C THR A 6 -5.91 8.35 16.75
N ARG A 7 -6.87 9.14 16.25
CA ARG A 7 -7.22 9.13 14.82
C ARG A 7 -5.99 9.31 13.92
N GLY A 8 -5.11 10.26 14.24
CA GLY A 8 -3.90 10.52 13.47
C GLY A 8 -2.86 9.40 13.55
N GLU A 9 -2.68 8.79 14.73
CA GLU A 9 -1.79 7.63 14.88
C GLU A 9 -2.29 6.44 14.07
N TYR A 10 -3.59 6.12 14.16
CA TYR A 10 -4.21 5.06 13.39
C TYR A 10 -4.06 5.29 11.88
N TRP A 11 -4.37 6.51 11.41
CA TRP A 11 -4.26 6.86 10.00
C TRP A 11 -2.84 6.65 9.47
N LEU A 12 -1.82 7.15 10.19
CA LEU A 12 -0.42 7.00 9.77
C LEU A 12 0.03 5.54 9.75
N LEU A 13 -0.35 4.75 10.76
CA LEU A 13 0.01 3.33 10.81
C LEU A 13 -0.69 2.57 9.68
N ALA A 14 -1.99 2.80 9.45
CA ALA A 14 -2.73 2.17 8.35
C ALA A 14 -2.10 2.45 6.99
N LYS A 15 -1.67 3.69 6.73
CA LYS A 15 -0.98 4.03 5.47
C LYS A 15 0.44 3.51 5.37
N ALA A 16 1.12 3.31 6.49
CA ALA A 16 2.42 2.63 6.52
C ALA A 16 2.30 1.10 6.32
N VAL A 17 1.14 0.48 6.62
CA VAL A 17 0.83 -0.93 6.24
C VAL A 17 0.78 -1.06 4.72
N GLU A 18 0.05 -0.15 4.06
CA GLU A 18 -0.28 -0.29 2.63
C GLU A 18 0.89 0.07 1.70
N HIS A 19 1.66 1.11 2.01
CA HIS A 19 2.39 1.84 0.97
C HIS A 19 3.84 2.21 1.27
N ASN A 20 4.43 1.81 2.41
CA ASN A 20 5.70 2.38 2.89
C ASN A 20 5.63 3.91 2.80
N LEU A 21 4.87 4.55 3.67
CA LEU A 21 4.32 5.90 3.46
C LEU A 21 5.40 6.98 3.21
N PRO A 22 5.52 7.53 1.99
CA PRO A 22 6.44 8.64 1.73
C PRO A 22 6.00 9.89 2.49
N LEU A 23 6.89 10.44 3.33
CA LEU A 23 6.54 11.59 4.19
C LEU A 23 6.19 12.84 3.38
N TRP A 24 6.71 13.01 2.17
CA TRP A 24 6.40 14.16 1.34
C TRP A 24 4.91 14.22 0.96
N ILE A 25 4.20 13.09 0.92
CA ILE A 25 2.75 13.05 0.63
C ILE A 25 1.97 13.72 1.76
N LEU A 26 2.42 13.60 3.01
CA LEU A 26 1.72 14.15 4.18
C LEU A 26 1.77 15.68 4.28
N LYS A 27 2.40 16.36 3.32
CA LYS A 27 2.37 17.83 3.22
C LYS A 27 1.36 18.33 2.19
N LEU A 28 0.81 17.43 1.37
CA LEU A 28 -0.14 17.82 0.33
C LEU A 28 -1.40 18.41 0.98
N PRO A 29 -2.09 19.34 0.31
CA PRO A 29 -3.35 19.87 0.81
C PRO A 29 -4.37 18.75 1.06
N GLU A 30 -5.18 18.95 2.10
CA GLU A 30 -6.35 18.12 2.41
C GLU A 30 -7.62 18.89 2.05
N GLY A 31 -8.63 18.22 1.52
CA GLY A 31 -9.92 18.84 1.24
C GLY A 31 -10.00 19.63 -0.09
N PRO A 32 -11.16 20.22 -0.39
CA PRO A 32 -11.38 20.96 -1.62
C PRO A 32 -10.60 22.30 -1.67
N PRO A 33 -10.22 22.79 -2.87
CA PRO A 33 -10.51 22.18 -4.17
C PRO A 33 -9.64 20.94 -4.42
N TRP A 34 -10.29 19.86 -4.85
CA TRP A 34 -9.66 18.59 -5.24
C TRP A 34 -8.92 18.76 -6.57
N ASN A 35 -7.93 19.63 -6.59
CA ASN A 35 -7.02 19.75 -7.71
C ASN A 35 -5.99 18.63 -7.65
N ASN A 36 -5.29 18.44 -8.77
CA ASN A 36 -4.17 17.53 -8.86
C ASN A 36 -3.20 17.85 -7.70
N ASN A 37 -2.85 16.83 -6.89
CA ASN A 37 -1.91 16.86 -5.76
C ASN A 37 -2.51 17.07 -4.36
N THR A 38 -3.72 16.57 -4.07
CA THR A 38 -4.21 16.45 -2.68
C THR A 38 -3.84 15.10 -2.06
N ILE A 39 -3.76 15.01 -0.72
CA ILE A 39 -3.61 13.72 -0.03
C ILE A 39 -4.73 12.77 -0.45
N ASP A 40 -5.95 13.31 -0.53
CA ASP A 40 -7.16 12.55 -0.79
C ASP A 40 -7.16 11.90 -2.17
N GLU A 41 -6.68 12.61 -3.19
CA GLU A 41 -6.52 12.08 -4.53
C GLU A 41 -5.37 11.07 -4.62
N VAL A 42 -4.20 11.42 -4.06
CA VAL A 42 -2.99 10.57 -4.15
C VAL A 42 -3.17 9.25 -3.41
N MET A 43 -3.80 9.29 -2.24
CA MET A 43 -3.98 8.12 -1.37
C MET A 43 -5.35 7.46 -1.53
N ASN A 44 -6.29 8.07 -2.27
CA ASN A 44 -7.68 7.65 -2.40
C ASN A 44 -8.38 7.48 -1.03
N CYS A 45 -8.14 8.40 -0.09
CA CYS A 45 -8.73 8.36 1.25
C CYS A 45 -8.75 9.74 1.89
N CYS A 46 -9.63 9.99 2.87
CA CYS A 46 -9.60 11.25 3.61
C CYS A 46 -8.20 11.54 4.21
N GLY A 47 -7.79 12.81 4.20
CA GLY A 47 -6.57 13.28 4.85
C GLY A 47 -6.47 12.96 6.35
N HIS A 48 -5.27 13.15 6.91
CA HIS A 48 -4.98 12.82 8.31
C HIS A 48 -5.54 13.83 9.30
N GLY A 49 -5.91 15.04 8.85
CA GLY A 49 -6.60 16.06 9.64
C GLY A 49 -5.73 16.70 10.73
N MET A 50 -4.41 16.66 10.58
CA MET A 50 -3.45 17.16 11.58
C MET A 50 -2.72 18.37 11.02
N GLY A 51 -2.59 19.41 11.84
CA GLY A 51 -1.70 20.51 11.52
C GLY A 51 -0.23 20.07 11.53
N ARG A 52 0.64 20.83 10.86
CA ARG A 52 2.05 20.44 10.71
C ARG A 52 2.78 20.14 12.04
N PRO A 53 2.70 20.97 13.10
CA PRO A 53 3.36 20.66 14.37
C PRO A 53 2.81 19.41 15.06
N GLU A 54 1.52 19.13 14.88
CA GLU A 54 0.89 17.93 15.43
C GLU A 54 1.34 16.67 14.67
N LEU A 55 1.41 16.73 13.34
CA LEU A 55 1.91 15.65 12.50
C LEU A 55 3.35 15.25 12.89
N GLU A 56 4.27 16.21 12.97
CA GLU A 56 5.67 15.95 13.36
C GLU A 56 5.76 15.32 14.76
N ARG A 57 4.98 15.83 15.72
CA ARG A 57 4.91 15.27 17.07
C ARG A 57 4.38 13.85 17.06
N THR A 58 3.34 13.58 16.27
CA THR A 58 2.74 12.24 16.14
C THR A 58 3.71 11.26 15.50
N LEU A 59 4.37 11.63 14.39
CA LEU A 59 5.41 10.82 13.76
C LEU A 59 6.54 10.49 14.75
N LYS A 60 7.03 11.50 15.46
CA LYS A 60 8.06 11.30 16.49
C LYS A 60 7.60 10.35 17.58
N ARG A 61 6.37 10.47 18.09
CA ARG A 61 5.83 9.53 19.09
C ARG A 61 5.76 8.09 18.58
N LEU A 62 5.37 7.88 17.32
CA LEU A 62 5.32 6.54 16.74
C LEU A 62 6.73 5.92 16.65
N VAL A 63 7.73 6.71 16.27
CA VAL A 63 9.13 6.28 16.21
C VAL A 63 9.71 6.03 17.60
N ASP A 64 9.48 6.94 18.55
CA ASP A 64 9.97 6.80 19.93
C ASP A 64 9.35 5.58 20.65
N ARG A 65 8.11 5.21 20.30
CA ARG A 65 7.46 3.96 20.78
C ARG A 65 7.99 2.69 20.13
N GLY A 66 8.86 2.82 19.13
CA GLY A 66 9.33 1.70 18.32
C GLY A 66 8.25 1.11 17.42
N TRP A 67 7.15 1.83 17.16
CA TRP A 67 6.06 1.36 16.28
C TRP A 67 6.33 1.67 14.80
N ALA A 68 7.10 2.71 14.54
CA ALA A 68 7.53 3.04 13.21
C ALA A 68 9.02 3.36 13.18
N ARG A 69 9.60 3.37 11.99
CA ARG A 69 10.94 3.90 11.71
C ARG A 69 10.86 4.82 10.50
N LEU A 70 11.77 5.79 10.45
CA LEU A 70 11.99 6.59 9.26
C LEU A 70 13.12 5.95 8.46
N SER A 71 12.90 5.76 7.17
CA SER A 71 13.91 5.28 6.25
C SER A 71 14.15 6.31 5.16
N ARG A 72 15.41 6.56 4.83
CA ARG A 72 15.79 7.18 3.57
C ARG A 72 16.01 6.08 2.54
N VAL A 73 15.22 6.14 1.47
CA VAL A 73 15.31 5.19 0.35
C VAL A 73 16.08 5.85 -0.78
N PHE A 74 17.16 5.20 -1.24
CA PHE A 74 17.96 5.61 -2.40
C PHE A 74 18.35 4.38 -3.23
N GLY A 75 17.69 4.17 -4.37
CA GLY A 75 17.83 2.92 -5.12
C GLY A 75 17.42 1.73 -4.25
N ASN A 76 18.33 0.77 -4.07
CA ASN A 76 18.10 -0.41 -3.23
C ASN A 76 18.56 -0.24 -1.77
N ALA A 77 19.08 0.94 -1.40
CA ALA A 77 19.52 1.21 -0.03
C ALA A 77 18.37 1.73 0.84
N ASP A 78 18.23 1.13 2.02
CA ASP A 78 17.33 1.53 3.11
C ASP A 78 18.18 1.96 4.32
N GLU A 79 18.24 3.26 4.57
CA GLU A 79 18.97 3.83 5.71
C GLU A 79 17.97 4.30 6.78
N CYS A 80 18.03 3.72 7.98
CA CYS A 80 17.23 4.20 9.10
C CYS A 80 17.76 5.55 9.59
N ILE A 81 16.88 6.56 9.68
CA ILE A 81 17.24 7.93 10.06
C ILE A 81 16.47 8.39 11.31
N PRO A 82 17.00 9.34 12.10
CA PRO A 82 16.34 9.80 13.33
C PRO A 82 15.05 10.59 13.05
N ALA A 83 14.06 10.47 13.94
CA ALA A 83 12.85 11.30 13.91
C ALA A 83 13.08 12.66 14.60
N ASP A 84 13.92 13.48 13.99
CA ASP A 84 14.21 14.84 14.45
C ASP A 84 13.68 15.93 13.50
N ARG A 85 13.80 17.18 13.94
CA ARG A 85 13.31 18.35 13.20
C ARG A 85 13.98 18.50 11.83
N ALA A 86 15.29 18.21 11.74
CA ALA A 86 16.02 18.35 10.49
C ALA A 86 15.56 17.31 9.46
N THR A 87 15.34 16.07 9.90
CA THR A 87 14.79 14.99 9.09
C THR A 87 13.40 15.32 8.57
N PHE A 88 12.51 15.84 9.42
CA PHE A 88 11.20 16.28 8.97
C PHE A 88 11.32 17.42 7.97
N GLN A 89 12.08 18.48 8.27
CA GLN A 89 12.29 19.59 7.34
C GLN A 89 12.77 19.13 5.97
N PHE A 90 13.74 18.21 5.93
CA PHE A 90 14.21 17.61 4.69
C PHE A 90 13.11 16.82 3.99
N ALA A 91 12.49 15.85 4.68
CA ALA A 91 11.47 14.95 4.13
C ALA A 91 10.31 15.71 3.49
N PHE A 92 9.91 16.81 4.11
CA PHE A 92 8.81 17.63 3.66
C PHE A 92 9.22 18.70 2.64
N ALA A 93 10.50 19.10 2.58
CA ALA A 93 11.00 19.96 1.51
C ALA A 93 11.20 19.19 0.20
N SER A 94 11.48 17.89 0.27
CA SER A 94 11.71 17.04 -0.90
C SER A 94 10.56 17.13 -1.90
N LYS A 95 10.90 17.38 -3.17
CA LYS A 95 9.99 17.25 -4.31
C LYS A 95 10.00 15.80 -4.79
N VAL A 96 8.90 15.38 -5.43
CA VAL A 96 8.70 14.03 -6.00
C VAL A 96 9.85 13.61 -6.94
N GLU A 97 10.52 14.59 -7.54
CA GLU A 97 11.61 14.39 -8.51
C GLU A 97 12.96 13.96 -7.90
N LEU A 98 13.10 13.92 -6.58
CA LEU A 98 14.36 13.54 -5.94
C LEU A 98 14.46 12.03 -5.77
N ARG A 99 15.58 11.44 -6.23
CA ARG A 99 15.96 10.03 -6.01
C ARG A 99 16.08 9.62 -4.52
N GLN A 100 15.87 10.56 -3.59
CA GLN A 100 15.95 10.36 -2.15
C GLN A 100 14.64 10.77 -1.50
N THR A 101 13.87 9.78 -1.06
CA THR A 101 12.60 9.96 -0.35
C THR A 101 12.73 9.43 1.07
N VAL A 102 12.10 10.13 2.02
CA VAL A 102 11.96 9.63 3.39
C VAL A 102 10.60 8.95 3.52
N HIS A 103 10.61 7.70 3.96
CA HIS A 103 9.44 6.88 4.16
C HIS A 103 9.23 6.62 5.65
N LEU A 104 7.97 6.54 6.05
CA LEU A 104 7.53 5.97 7.32
C LEU A 104 7.22 4.50 7.10
N LEU A 105 7.96 3.63 7.80
CA LEU A 105 7.74 2.18 7.77
C LEU A 105 7.32 1.71 9.16
N LEU A 106 6.46 0.71 9.21
CA LEU A 106 6.13 -0.03 10.41
C LEU A 106 7.30 -0.91 10.84
N THR A 107 7.47 -1.02 12.14
CA THR A 107 8.24 -2.12 12.73
C THR A 107 7.30 -3.31 12.96
N PRO A 108 7.83 -4.52 13.23
CA PRO A 108 6.99 -5.64 13.67
C PRO A 108 6.14 -5.30 14.90
N GLN A 109 6.69 -4.50 15.83
CA GLN A 109 5.96 -4.06 17.02
C GLN A 109 4.81 -3.11 16.68
N GLY A 110 5.01 -2.16 15.75
CA GLY A 110 3.94 -1.27 15.32
C GLY A 110 2.88 -1.96 14.49
N GLY A 111 3.28 -2.92 13.64
CA GLY A 111 2.35 -3.79 12.93
C GLY A 111 1.45 -4.56 13.90
N ALA A 112 2.02 -5.17 14.93
CA ALA A 112 1.23 -5.83 15.99
C ALA A 112 0.30 -4.86 16.74
N ALA A 113 0.75 -3.63 17.02
CA ALA A 113 -0.10 -2.62 17.65
C ALA A 113 -1.27 -2.19 16.74
N TRP A 114 -1.01 -2.04 15.44
CA TRP A 114 -2.04 -1.75 14.45
C TRP A 114 -3.02 -2.92 14.33
N GLU A 115 -2.57 -4.17 14.23
CA GLU A 115 -3.43 -5.36 14.14
C GLU A 115 -4.37 -5.49 15.35
N GLN A 116 -3.88 -5.22 16.55
CA GLN A 116 -4.70 -5.26 17.76
C GLN A 116 -5.82 -4.21 17.75
N PHE A 117 -5.58 -3.06 17.11
CA PHE A 117 -6.54 -1.98 17.00
C PHE A 117 -7.51 -2.18 15.82
N ALA A 118 -6.96 -2.40 14.62
CA ALA A 118 -7.69 -2.51 13.36
C ALA A 118 -8.39 -3.87 13.17
N ARG A 119 -7.87 -4.93 13.82
CA ARG A 119 -8.38 -6.31 13.70
C ARG A 119 -8.56 -6.76 12.24
N PRO A 120 -7.53 -6.63 11.39
CA PRO A 120 -7.62 -7.09 10.01
C PRO A 120 -7.84 -8.61 9.99
N SER A 121 -8.68 -9.10 9.09
CA SER A 121 -8.92 -10.53 8.90
C SER A 121 -7.93 -11.13 7.89
N TRP A 122 -6.64 -11.30 8.21
CA TRP A 122 -5.62 -11.75 7.23
C TRP A 122 -6.01 -12.94 6.33
N ALA A 123 -6.96 -13.79 6.72
CA ALA A 123 -7.56 -14.85 5.91
C ALA A 123 -8.32 -14.37 4.64
N ASP A 124 -8.66 -13.08 4.51
CA ASP A 124 -9.14 -12.51 3.24
C ASP A 124 -8.04 -11.86 2.40
N TYR A 125 -6.80 -11.74 2.91
CA TYR A 125 -5.76 -10.91 2.28
C TYR A 125 -5.32 -11.51 0.94
N ILE A 126 -5.23 -10.65 -0.07
CA ILE A 126 -4.80 -11.00 -1.43
C ILE A 126 -3.70 -10.01 -1.82
N SER A 127 -2.51 -10.54 -2.13
CA SER A 127 -1.48 -9.80 -2.85
C SER A 127 -1.73 -9.95 -4.35
N ASP A 128 -1.56 -8.85 -5.07
CA ASP A 128 -1.84 -8.79 -6.50
C ASP A 128 -0.81 -7.88 -7.18
N GLU A 129 0.18 -8.51 -7.79
CA GLU A 129 1.36 -7.87 -8.36
C GLU A 129 1.34 -7.99 -9.89
N TYR A 130 1.77 -6.93 -10.56
CA TYR A 130 1.74 -6.80 -12.02
C TYR A 130 3.14 -6.52 -12.54
N ASP A 131 3.49 -7.21 -13.62
CA ASP A 131 4.67 -6.94 -14.41
C ASP A 131 4.24 -6.56 -15.84
N PHE A 132 4.51 -5.32 -16.21
CA PHE A 132 4.17 -4.79 -17.52
C PHE A 132 5.22 -5.25 -18.54
N GLY A 133 4.96 -6.41 -19.14
CA GLY A 133 5.78 -6.95 -20.22
C GLY A 133 5.76 -6.10 -21.50
N GLU A 134 6.68 -6.44 -22.41
CA GLU A 134 6.73 -5.91 -23.77
C GLU A 134 5.53 -6.44 -24.59
N ASP A 135 5.13 -5.72 -25.65
CA ASP A 135 4.09 -6.16 -26.61
C ASP A 135 2.65 -6.35 -26.05
N LYS A 136 2.25 -5.58 -25.03
CA LYS A 136 0.89 -5.60 -24.43
C LYS A 136 0.50 -6.94 -23.81
N VAL A 137 1.45 -7.84 -23.61
CA VAL A 137 1.25 -9.06 -22.82
C VAL A 137 1.89 -8.82 -21.47
N HIS A 138 1.07 -8.86 -20.44
CA HIS A 138 1.46 -8.58 -19.08
C HIS A 138 1.50 -9.87 -18.28
N GLN A 139 2.32 -9.90 -17.23
CA GLN A 139 2.35 -10.98 -16.27
C GLN A 139 1.73 -10.50 -14.96
N ARG A 140 0.98 -11.37 -14.31
CA ARG A 140 0.34 -11.08 -13.03
C ARG A 140 0.61 -12.21 -12.05
N CYS A 141 0.87 -11.86 -10.80
CA CYS A 141 1.08 -12.78 -9.69
C CYS A 141 0.08 -12.46 -8.59
N VAL A 142 -0.82 -13.39 -8.30
CA VAL A 142 -1.83 -13.22 -7.25
C VAL A 142 -1.58 -14.26 -6.18
N VAL A 143 -1.46 -13.82 -4.92
CA VAL A 143 -1.24 -14.70 -3.77
C VAL A 143 -2.35 -14.49 -2.74
N ALA A 144 -2.92 -15.58 -2.23
CA ALA A 144 -3.92 -15.54 -1.17
C ALA A 144 -3.63 -16.61 -0.11
N THR A 145 -4.26 -16.49 1.07
CA THR A 145 -4.16 -17.51 2.13
C THR A 145 -4.86 -18.83 1.78
N ASP A 146 -5.78 -18.82 0.82
CA ASP A 146 -6.65 -19.94 0.52
C ASP A 146 -6.99 -20.03 -0.98
N GLN A 147 -7.06 -21.27 -1.50
CA GLN A 147 -7.28 -21.54 -2.92
C GLN A 147 -8.69 -21.15 -3.40
N VAL A 148 -9.73 -21.33 -2.58
CA VAL A 148 -11.12 -20.95 -2.93
C VAL A 148 -11.19 -19.44 -3.11
N ARG A 149 -10.56 -18.69 -2.21
CA ARG A 149 -10.50 -17.23 -2.30
C ARG A 149 -9.73 -16.76 -3.54
N LEU A 150 -8.55 -17.33 -3.78
CA LEU A 150 -7.76 -17.04 -4.96
C LEU A 150 -8.58 -17.25 -6.25
N LYS A 151 -9.26 -18.40 -6.36
CA LYS A 151 -10.09 -18.71 -7.53
C LYS A 151 -11.25 -17.73 -7.70
N ARG A 152 -11.93 -17.34 -6.62
CA ARG A 152 -13.00 -16.31 -6.67
C ARG A 152 -12.47 -14.96 -7.13
N TYR A 153 -11.32 -14.53 -6.61
CA TYR A 153 -10.67 -13.30 -7.05
C TYR A 153 -10.31 -13.35 -8.54
N LEU A 154 -9.72 -14.46 -9.00
CA LEU A 154 -9.38 -14.67 -10.41
C LEU A 154 -10.60 -14.73 -11.32
N GLN A 155 -11.80 -15.04 -10.81
CA GLN A 155 -13.03 -14.93 -11.62
C GLN A 155 -13.34 -13.47 -11.94
N ALA A 156 -13.27 -12.57 -10.95
CA ALA A 156 -13.45 -11.13 -11.17
C ALA A 156 -12.35 -10.56 -12.08
N VAL A 157 -11.11 -11.01 -11.94
CA VAL A 157 -10.01 -10.61 -12.84
C VAL A 157 -10.31 -10.92 -14.30
N ARG A 158 -10.86 -12.11 -14.60
CA ARG A 158 -11.21 -12.51 -15.98
C ARG A 158 -12.35 -11.69 -16.58
N GLU A 159 -13.12 -10.96 -15.77
CA GLU A 159 -14.14 -10.04 -16.28
C GLU A 159 -13.52 -8.74 -16.80
N GLU A 160 -12.37 -8.34 -16.24
CA GLU A 160 -11.66 -7.11 -16.59
C GLU A 160 -10.56 -7.34 -17.63
N ASP A 161 -9.81 -8.43 -17.49
CA ASP A 161 -8.60 -8.73 -18.25
C ASP A 161 -8.79 -9.98 -19.13
N GLU A 162 -8.16 -10.00 -20.32
CA GLU A 162 -8.12 -11.19 -21.17
C GLU A 162 -6.97 -12.10 -20.72
N VAL A 163 -7.26 -13.04 -19.83
CA VAL A 163 -6.29 -14.05 -19.37
C VAL A 163 -5.99 -15.05 -20.49
N GLU A 164 -4.70 -15.25 -20.79
CA GLU A 164 -4.28 -16.18 -21.83
C GLU A 164 -4.60 -17.62 -21.42
N PRO A 165 -5.36 -18.38 -22.23
CA PRO A 165 -5.75 -19.74 -21.91
C PRO A 165 -4.55 -20.64 -21.62
N GLY A 166 -4.60 -21.37 -20.50
CA GLY A 166 -3.54 -22.28 -20.08
C GLY A 166 -2.29 -21.61 -19.50
N SER A 167 -2.26 -20.28 -19.37
CA SER A 167 -1.13 -19.57 -18.74
C SER A 167 -1.14 -19.61 -17.21
N GLU A 168 -2.25 -20.02 -16.59
CA GLU A 168 -2.39 -20.09 -15.14
C GLU A 168 -1.57 -21.22 -14.53
N VAL A 169 -0.60 -20.84 -13.69
CA VAL A 169 0.24 -21.77 -12.93
C VAL A 169 -0.03 -21.54 -11.45
N TYR A 170 -0.51 -22.58 -10.77
CA TYR A 170 -0.79 -22.56 -9.34
C TYR A 170 0.36 -23.22 -8.56
N ALA A 171 0.76 -22.60 -7.46
CA ALA A 171 1.78 -23.15 -6.55
C ALA A 171 1.41 -22.87 -5.09
N GLU A 172 1.71 -23.82 -4.21
CA GLU A 172 1.74 -23.54 -2.77
C GLU A 172 3.02 -22.78 -2.43
N THR A 173 2.94 -21.82 -1.51
CA THR A 173 4.08 -21.06 -1.01
C THR A 173 4.09 -21.11 0.50
N ALA A 174 5.15 -21.66 1.09
CA ALA A 174 5.26 -21.83 2.54
C ALA A 174 5.69 -20.54 3.27
N ASP A 175 6.39 -19.66 2.55
CA ASP A 175 7.05 -18.48 3.11
C ASP A 175 6.51 -17.17 2.49
N TRP A 176 5.20 -17.13 2.20
CA TRP A 176 4.60 -15.91 1.69
C TRP A 176 4.54 -14.84 2.78
N GLN A 177 5.17 -13.71 2.50
CA GLN A 177 5.16 -12.54 3.34
C GLN A 177 4.22 -11.49 2.72
N PRO A 178 2.96 -11.34 3.17
CA PRO A 178 2.00 -10.44 2.54
C PRO A 178 2.45 -8.97 2.60
N ILE A 179 3.18 -8.60 3.65
CA ILE A 179 3.74 -7.27 3.86
C ILE A 179 5.06 -7.39 4.64
N TYR A 180 5.98 -6.46 4.37
CA TYR A 180 7.39 -6.51 4.80
C TYR A 180 7.65 -6.70 6.30
N TRP A 181 6.69 -6.37 7.18
CA TRP A 181 6.85 -6.51 8.64
C TRP A 181 6.10 -7.72 9.22
N LYS A 182 5.22 -8.35 8.44
CA LYS A 182 4.46 -9.52 8.88
C LYS A 182 5.34 -10.76 8.76
N PRO A 183 5.32 -11.69 9.74
CA PRO A 183 5.98 -12.97 9.58
C PRO A 183 5.41 -13.74 8.37
N PRO A 184 6.23 -14.51 7.65
CA PRO A 184 5.75 -15.37 6.58
C PRO A 184 4.72 -16.39 7.06
N PHE A 185 3.79 -16.75 6.19
CA PHE A 185 2.86 -17.85 6.37
C PHE A 185 2.49 -18.50 5.04
N ALA A 186 1.84 -19.67 5.11
CA ALA A 186 1.46 -20.43 3.94
C ALA A 186 0.41 -19.68 3.10
N GLY A 187 0.58 -19.72 1.78
CA GLY A 187 -0.36 -19.19 0.81
C GLY A 187 -0.42 -20.03 -0.46
N VAL A 188 -1.31 -19.63 -1.37
CA VAL A 188 -1.44 -20.18 -2.71
C VAL A 188 -1.21 -19.04 -3.69
N GLU A 189 -0.25 -19.24 -4.58
CA GLU A 189 0.11 -18.32 -5.66
C GLU A 189 -0.53 -18.79 -6.98
N CYS A 190 -1.02 -17.86 -7.78
CA CYS A 190 -1.33 -18.07 -9.19
C CYS A 190 -0.57 -17.03 -10.03
N ARG A 191 0.22 -17.51 -10.98
CA ARG A 191 0.87 -16.69 -12.01
C ARG A 191 0.17 -16.92 -13.34
N PHE A 192 -0.07 -15.85 -14.09
CA PHE A 192 -0.70 -15.94 -15.40
C PHE A 192 -0.30 -14.78 -16.30
N ARG A 193 -0.51 -14.97 -17.61
CA ARG A 193 -0.34 -13.93 -18.62
C ARG A 193 -1.71 -13.36 -18.97
N TYR A 194 -1.77 -12.05 -19.19
CA TYR A 194 -3.02 -11.37 -19.56
C TYR A 194 -2.76 -10.25 -20.56
N ARG A 195 -3.83 -9.82 -21.22
CA ARG A 195 -3.89 -8.60 -22.03
C ARG A 195 -5.00 -7.70 -21.50
N ASP A 196 -4.79 -6.39 -21.60
CA ASP A 196 -5.87 -5.45 -21.36
C ASP A 196 -7.00 -5.69 -22.37
N ARG A 197 -8.22 -5.89 -21.88
CA ARG A 197 -9.38 -6.01 -22.76
C ARG A 197 -9.60 -4.65 -23.45
N GLU A 198 -9.69 -4.63 -24.78
CA GLU A 198 -9.97 -3.38 -25.51
C GLU A 198 -11.31 -2.81 -25.07
N GLN A 199 -11.26 -1.77 -24.23
CA GLN A 199 -12.46 -1.04 -23.85
C GLN A 199 -12.81 -0.05 -24.97
N PRO A 200 -14.08 0.03 -25.40
CA PRO A 200 -14.50 1.07 -26.34
C PRO A 200 -14.14 2.45 -25.75
N ILE A 201 -13.49 3.29 -26.58
CA ILE A 201 -12.87 4.59 -26.25
C ILE A 201 -13.85 5.60 -25.61
N THR A 202 -15.15 5.28 -25.51
CA THR A 202 -16.20 6.17 -25.02
C THR A 202 -16.14 6.49 -23.52
N THR A 203 -15.24 5.89 -22.72
CA THR A 203 -15.14 6.16 -21.27
C THR A 203 -13.71 6.38 -20.78
N HIS A 204 -13.02 7.40 -21.30
CA HIS A 204 -11.70 7.85 -20.81
C HIS A 204 -11.62 8.22 -19.31
N TYR A 205 -12.71 8.17 -18.56
CA TYR A 205 -12.74 8.41 -17.10
C TYR A 205 -12.71 7.13 -16.25
N THR A 206 -12.77 5.93 -16.82
CA THR A 206 -12.97 4.69 -16.02
C THR A 206 -11.73 3.83 -15.84
N HIS A 207 -10.63 4.06 -16.58
CA HIS A 207 -9.40 3.28 -16.37
C HIS A 207 -8.70 3.60 -15.02
N GLN A 208 -8.87 4.82 -14.51
CA GLN A 208 -8.54 5.12 -13.11
C GLN A 208 -9.55 4.49 -12.14
N ALA A 209 -10.81 4.33 -12.54
CA ALA A 209 -11.86 3.77 -11.69
C ALA A 209 -11.74 2.23 -11.52
N SER A 210 -11.26 1.48 -12.52
CA SER A 210 -10.98 0.04 -12.39
C SER A 210 -9.74 -0.24 -11.52
N GLN A 211 -8.68 0.56 -11.66
CA GLN A 211 -7.56 0.54 -10.69
C GLN A 211 -8.01 0.93 -9.26
N ARG A 212 -9.01 1.83 -9.13
CA ARG A 212 -9.64 2.17 -7.85
C ARG A 212 -10.52 1.03 -7.30
N LEU A 213 -11.21 0.26 -8.15
CA LEU A 213 -12.03 -0.89 -7.73
C LEU A 213 -11.17 -2.04 -7.15
N ARG A 214 -9.96 -2.27 -7.67
CA ARG A 214 -9.05 -3.29 -7.10
C ARG A 214 -8.51 -2.89 -5.72
N LYS A 215 -8.39 -1.59 -5.40
CA LYS A 215 -8.10 -1.15 -4.03
C LYS A 215 -9.21 -1.51 -3.05
N HIS A 216 -10.48 -1.49 -3.45
CA HIS A 216 -11.62 -1.78 -2.57
C HIS A 216 -11.77 -3.27 -2.19
N TRP A 217 -11.31 -4.21 -3.03
CA TRP A 217 -11.30 -5.63 -2.65
C TRP A 217 -10.16 -5.98 -1.67
N CYS A 218 -9.20 -5.07 -1.51
CA CYS A 218 -8.12 -5.12 -0.52
C CYS A 218 -8.32 -4.14 0.65
N GLU A 219 -9.52 -3.57 0.83
CA GLU A 219 -9.80 -2.72 1.99
C GLU A 219 -10.07 -3.56 3.23
N TRP A 220 -8.99 -3.71 4.01
CA TRP A 220 -8.89 -4.39 5.30
C TRP A 220 -9.49 -3.64 6.49
N LEU A 221 -10.48 -2.78 6.27
CA LEU A 221 -10.97 -1.83 7.27
C LEU A 221 -12.50 -1.80 7.37
#